data_AF-A0A3P6TKK4-F1
#
_entry.id   AF-A0A3P6TKK4-F1
#
_cell.length_a   1.000
_cell.length_b   1.000
_cell.length_c   1.000
_cell.angle_alpha   90.00
_cell.angle_beta   90.00
_cell.angle_gamma   90.00
#
_symmetry.space_group_name_H-M   'P 1'
#
loop_
_entity.id
_entity.type
_entity.pdbx_description
1 polymer ?
#
loop_
_entity_poly.entity_id
_entity_poly.type
_entity_poly.pdbx_seq_one_letter_code
_entity_poly.pdbx_strand_id
1 'polypeptide(L)'
;MDLTISARIIMTALSLSRASRLSQLCPITNSAIIHILREFKTLPGLRLSNRRPKADLNAEITDDGLPKDYRLQVCKVSSRRLDSLISKVVGQGRRHAEKLILTGKVQINDQDIPKKAAHYVQENDVIDIWKQPVEGNTKFAEVHRIEIINYALTEQGYDINLKSWKNFYVQNWCDKN
;
A
#
# COMPACT_ATOMS: atom_id res chain seq x y z
N MET A 1 45.91 55.05 -44.72
CA MET A 1 45.99 54.69 -46.15
C MET A 1 45.38 53.31 -46.28
N ASP A 2 44.53 53.18 -47.29
CA ASP A 2 43.96 51.96 -47.91
C ASP A 2 42.99 51.10 -47.07
N LEU A 3 41.67 51.13 -47.32
CA LEU A 3 40.84 50.70 -48.46
C LEU A 3 40.62 49.18 -48.61
N THR A 4 39.34 48.82 -48.51
CA THR A 4 38.56 47.85 -49.31
C THR A 4 38.19 46.45 -48.77
N ILE A 5 36.96 46.08 -49.19
CA ILE A 5 36.30 44.76 -49.34
C ILE A 5 35.50 44.27 -48.11
N SER A 6 34.19 44.55 -47.99
CA SER A 6 33.02 43.97 -48.69
C SER A 6 32.70 42.53 -48.28
N ALA A 7 31.58 42.34 -47.57
CA ALA A 7 30.55 41.33 -47.90
C ALA A 7 29.37 41.43 -46.91
N ARG A 8 28.19 41.75 -47.45
CA ARG A 8 26.90 41.65 -46.78
C ARG A 8 26.53 40.17 -46.62
N ILE A 9 26.14 39.74 -45.43
CA ILE A 9 25.45 38.46 -45.23
C ILE A 9 24.04 38.78 -44.71
N ILE A 10 23.09 38.56 -45.60
CA ILE A 10 21.64 38.60 -45.35
C ILE A 10 21.28 37.25 -44.71
N MET A 11 20.78 37.25 -43.48
CA MET A 11 20.17 36.05 -42.89
C MET A 11 18.69 35.99 -43.30
N THR A 12 18.37 35.08 -44.20
CA THR A 12 17.01 34.65 -44.54
C THR A 12 16.57 33.53 -43.59
N ALA A 13 15.46 33.74 -42.89
CA ALA A 13 14.80 32.72 -42.08
C ALA A 13 14.09 31.71 -42.99
N LEU A 14 14.49 30.44 -42.91
CA LEU A 14 13.84 29.32 -43.60
C LEU A 14 12.66 28.83 -42.76
N SER A 15 11.46 29.00 -43.31
CA SER A 15 10.22 28.36 -42.87
C SER A 15 10.23 26.87 -43.22
N LEU A 16 10.03 26.00 -42.25
CA LEU A 16 9.69 24.58 -42.48
C LEU A 16 8.22 24.35 -42.13
N SER A 17 7.42 24.32 -43.20
CA SER A 17 6.05 23.83 -43.25
C SER A 17 6.05 22.30 -43.21
N ARG A 18 5.27 21.71 -42.31
CA ARG A 18 4.69 20.35 -42.45
C ARG A 18 3.62 20.11 -41.39
N ALA A 19 2.36 20.28 -41.77
CA ALA A 19 1.24 19.59 -41.12
C ALA A 19 0.13 19.36 -42.13
N SER A 20 -0.08 18.09 -42.43
CA SER A 20 -1.07 17.58 -43.37
C SER A 20 -2.48 17.64 -42.77
N ARG A 21 -3.39 18.17 -43.58
CA ARG A 21 -4.79 17.76 -43.81
C ARG A 21 -5.40 16.80 -42.77
N LEU A 22 -6.38 17.29 -42.02
CA LEU A 22 -7.57 16.50 -41.71
C LEU A 22 -8.82 17.33 -41.98
N SER A 23 -9.75 16.62 -42.57
CA SER A 23 -10.97 17.04 -43.24
C SER A 23 -12.03 17.65 -42.32
N GLN A 24 -12.70 18.65 -42.89
CA GLN A 24 -14.02 19.13 -42.52
C GLN A 24 -15.02 17.99 -42.33
N LEU A 25 -15.89 18.07 -41.32
CA LEU A 25 -17.27 17.59 -41.38
C LEU A 25 -18.15 18.42 -40.42
N CYS A 26 -19.38 18.69 -40.87
CA CYS A 26 -20.29 19.77 -40.49
C CYS A 26 -21.00 19.61 -39.12
N PRO A 27 -21.59 20.71 -38.58
CA PRO A 27 -22.52 20.65 -37.46
C PRO A 27 -23.96 20.48 -37.98
N ILE A 28 -24.65 19.40 -37.60
CA ILE A 28 -26.10 19.29 -37.79
C ILE A 28 -26.73 18.76 -36.52
N THR A 29 -27.61 19.59 -35.98
CA THR A 29 -28.55 19.32 -34.88
C THR A 29 -29.49 18.18 -35.22
N ASN A 30 -29.73 17.26 -34.29
CA ASN A 30 -31.02 16.58 -34.21
C ASN A 30 -31.29 16.06 -32.78
N SER A 31 -32.36 16.60 -32.22
CA SER A 31 -32.97 16.22 -30.94
C SER A 31 -33.74 14.91 -31.11
N ALA A 32 -33.09 13.77 -30.88
CA ALA A 32 -33.76 12.50 -30.67
C ALA A 32 -32.72 11.49 -30.18
N ILE A 33 -32.46 11.45 -28.88
CA ILE A 33 -32.06 10.30 -28.03
C ILE A 33 -31.97 10.88 -26.59
N ILE A 34 -33.06 11.52 -26.14
CA ILE A 34 -33.33 11.70 -24.71
C ILE A 34 -34.52 10.79 -24.45
N HIS A 35 -34.31 9.46 -24.37
CA HIS A 35 -35.31 8.54 -23.78
C HIS A 35 -34.85 7.08 -23.59
N ILE A 36 -33.60 6.77 -23.23
CA ILE A 36 -33.27 5.42 -22.69
C ILE A 36 -32.24 5.48 -21.54
N LEU A 37 -32.38 6.46 -20.64
CA LEU A 37 -31.63 6.51 -19.37
C LEU A 37 -32.53 6.95 -18.22
N ARG A 38 -33.71 6.33 -18.13
CA ARG A 38 -34.59 6.46 -16.97
C ARG A 38 -35.12 5.07 -16.65
N GLU A 39 -34.33 4.31 -15.89
CA GLU A 39 -34.78 3.33 -14.88
C GLU A 39 -33.58 2.50 -14.38
N PHE A 40 -32.81 3.09 -13.46
CA PHE A 40 -32.21 2.30 -12.39
C PHE A 40 -32.87 2.75 -11.09
N LYS A 41 -34.10 2.25 -10.92
CA LYS A 41 -34.83 2.28 -9.67
C LYS A 41 -34.01 1.52 -8.62
N THR A 42 -33.54 2.27 -7.63
CA THR A 42 -33.31 1.87 -6.23
C THR A 42 -33.45 0.36 -5.94
N LEU A 43 -32.33 -0.36 -5.95
CA LEU A 43 -32.21 -1.64 -5.25
C LEU A 43 -31.69 -1.37 -3.82
N PRO A 44 -32.47 -1.69 -2.77
CA PRO A 44 -31.97 -1.64 -1.41
C PRO A 44 -31.05 -2.83 -1.15
N GLY A 45 -29.90 -2.51 -0.55
CA GLY A 45 -29.04 -3.37 0.27
C GLY A 45 -29.15 -4.88 0.10
N LEU A 46 -28.29 -5.44 -0.73
CA LEU A 46 -27.65 -6.72 -0.44
C LEU A 46 -26.14 -6.53 -0.60
N ARG A 47 -25.50 -6.05 0.48
CA ARG A 47 -24.07 -6.32 0.68
C ARG A 47 -23.95 -7.81 0.89
N LEU A 48 -23.87 -8.57 -0.20
CA LEU A 48 -23.35 -9.93 -0.19
C LEU A 48 -21.91 -9.84 0.32
N SER A 49 -21.77 -9.96 1.64
CA SER A 49 -20.47 -10.17 2.22
C SER A 49 -20.04 -11.55 1.75
N ASN A 50 -19.24 -11.60 0.70
CA ASN A 50 -18.39 -12.75 0.42
C ASN A 50 -17.38 -12.86 1.57
N ARG A 51 -17.87 -13.19 2.77
CA ARG A 51 -17.05 -13.59 3.91
C ARG A 51 -16.45 -14.92 3.48
N ARG A 52 -15.24 -14.87 2.93
CA ARG A 52 -14.57 -16.13 2.60
C ARG A 52 -14.43 -16.98 3.87
N PRO A 53 -14.50 -18.31 3.75
CA PRO A 53 -14.41 -19.23 4.87
C PRO A 53 -13.23 -18.88 5.79
N LYS A 54 -13.46 -19.01 7.10
CA LYS A 54 -12.40 -18.92 8.11
C LYS A 54 -11.57 -20.19 7.93
N ALA A 55 -10.33 -20.05 7.45
CA ALA A 55 -9.43 -21.19 7.36
C ALA A 55 -9.10 -21.64 8.79
N ASP A 56 -9.27 -22.94 9.06
CA ASP A 56 -8.90 -23.53 10.34
C ASP A 56 -7.38 -23.64 10.42
N LEU A 57 -6.80 -22.82 11.29
CA LEU A 57 -5.36 -22.73 11.48
C LEU A 57 -4.88 -23.82 12.44
N ASN A 58 -4.78 -25.05 11.95
CA ASN A 58 -4.17 -26.18 12.67
C ASN A 58 -2.65 -26.18 12.44
N ALA A 59 -1.95 -25.15 12.91
CA ALA A 59 -0.51 -25.25 13.07
C ALA A 59 -0.24 -26.05 14.36
N GLU A 60 0.53 -27.14 14.29
CA GLU A 60 1.08 -27.80 15.47
C GLU A 60 2.01 -26.80 16.18
N ILE A 61 1.52 -26.19 17.26
CA ILE A 61 2.30 -25.26 18.07
C ILE A 61 2.67 -26.01 19.35
N THR A 62 3.97 -26.08 19.63
CA THR A 62 4.52 -26.61 20.88
C THR A 62 3.93 -25.84 22.06
N ASP A 63 3.20 -26.54 22.94
CA ASP A 63 2.55 -25.97 24.12
C ASP A 63 3.58 -25.78 25.24
N ASP A 64 3.82 -24.53 25.64
CA ASP A 64 4.75 -24.14 26.69
C ASP A 64 4.11 -24.10 28.08
N GLY A 65 2.81 -24.45 28.19
CA GLY A 65 2.07 -24.45 29.45
C GLY A 65 1.72 -23.05 29.96
N LEU A 66 2.01 -21.99 29.20
CA LEU A 66 1.59 -20.63 29.51
C LEU A 66 0.24 -20.31 28.85
N PRO A 67 -0.57 -19.43 29.46
CA PRO A 67 -1.78 -18.94 28.80
C PRO A 67 -1.41 -18.26 27.47
N LYS A 68 -2.03 -18.75 26.39
CA LYS A 68 -1.87 -18.19 25.04
C LYS A 68 -2.21 -16.70 25.01
N ASP A 69 -1.19 -15.87 24.93
CA ASP A 69 -1.27 -14.40 24.93
C ASP A 69 -1.42 -13.81 23.51
N TYR A 70 -1.27 -14.64 22.47
CA TYR A 70 -1.42 -14.26 21.07
C TYR A 70 -2.73 -14.69 20.43
N ARG A 71 -3.17 -13.90 19.46
CA ARG A 71 -4.28 -14.23 18.57
C ARG A 71 -3.76 -14.79 17.26
N LEU A 72 -4.23 -15.98 16.92
CA LEU A 72 -4.06 -16.55 15.58
C LEU A 72 -5.02 -15.86 14.61
N GLN A 73 -4.49 -15.32 13.51
CA GLN A 73 -5.26 -14.60 12.52
C GLN A 73 -4.81 -14.96 11.10
N VAL A 74 -5.78 -15.00 10.18
CA VAL A 74 -5.54 -15.14 8.75
C VAL A 74 -5.82 -13.81 8.06
N CYS A 75 -4.79 -13.23 7.46
CA CYS A 75 -4.83 -11.97 6.75
C CYS A 75 -4.89 -12.20 5.25
N LYS A 76 -6.00 -11.77 4.65
CA LYS A 76 -6.26 -11.87 3.22
C LYS A 76 -5.78 -10.60 2.51
N VAL A 77 -4.69 -10.70 1.76
CA VAL A 77 -4.02 -9.56 1.09
C VAL A 77 -3.79 -9.85 -0.38
N SER A 78 -3.73 -8.83 -1.24
CA SER A 78 -3.44 -9.03 -2.66
C SER A 78 -1.96 -9.30 -2.95
N SER A 79 -1.06 -8.95 -2.03
CA SER A 79 0.39 -9.11 -2.18
C SER A 79 1.07 -9.27 -0.82
N ARG A 80 2.28 -9.84 -0.80
CA ARG A 80 3.15 -9.95 0.39
C ARG A 80 3.84 -8.63 0.78
N ARG A 81 3.47 -7.51 0.17
CA ARG A 81 4.06 -6.22 0.55
C ARG A 81 3.67 -5.88 1.99
N LEU A 82 4.65 -5.39 2.74
CA LEU A 82 4.49 -5.05 4.15
C LEU A 82 3.33 -4.07 4.42
N ASP A 83 3.21 -3.02 3.60
CA ASP A 83 2.14 -2.02 3.70
C ASP A 83 0.74 -2.64 3.57
N SER A 84 0.61 -3.64 2.70
CA SER A 84 -0.64 -4.38 2.48
C SER A 84 -1.01 -5.18 3.72
N LEU A 85 -0.05 -5.87 4.33
CA LEU A 85 -0.26 -6.61 5.57
C LEU A 85 -0.60 -5.68 6.74
N ILE A 86 0.20 -4.63 6.97
CA ILE A 86 0.01 -3.68 8.07
C ILE A 86 -1.37 -3.03 7.99
N SER A 87 -1.83 -2.64 6.80
CA SER A 87 -3.18 -2.07 6.64
C SER A 87 -4.29 -3.00 7.13
N LYS A 88 -4.14 -4.31 6.90
CA LYS A 88 -5.11 -5.33 7.37
C LYS A 88 -5.03 -5.58 8.86
N VAL A 89 -3.82 -5.61 9.41
CA VAL A 89 -3.62 -5.93 10.83
C VAL A 89 -4.01 -4.75 11.73
N VAL A 90 -3.62 -3.53 11.35
CA VAL A 90 -3.99 -2.30 12.08
C VAL A 90 -5.46 -1.94 11.83
N GLY A 91 -6.06 -2.44 10.74
CA GLY A 91 -7.44 -2.14 10.36
C GLY A 91 -7.61 -0.71 9.82
N GLN A 92 -6.52 -0.09 9.37
CA GLN A 92 -6.47 1.27 8.83
C GLN A 92 -6.15 1.23 7.33
N GLY A 93 -6.43 2.33 6.62
CA GLY A 93 -6.16 2.41 5.18
C GLY A 93 -4.66 2.27 4.84
N ARG A 94 -4.36 1.87 3.59
CA ARG A 94 -2.99 1.66 3.11
C ARG A 94 -2.08 2.88 3.29
N ARG A 95 -2.62 4.09 3.10
CA ARG A 95 -1.90 5.37 3.34
C ARG A 95 -1.41 5.51 4.79
N HIS A 96 -2.15 4.99 5.75
CA HIS A 96 -1.73 4.99 7.15
C HIS A 96 -0.58 4.01 7.37
N ALA A 97 -0.67 2.80 6.82
CA ALA A 97 0.41 1.82 6.86
C ALA A 97 1.70 2.37 6.23
N GLU A 98 1.61 3.01 5.07
CA GLU A 98 2.74 3.67 4.42
C GLU A 98 3.35 4.77 5.30
N LYS A 99 2.52 5.61 5.93
CA LYS A 99 2.98 6.64 6.87
C LYS A 99 3.78 6.01 8.02
N LEU A 100 3.30 4.92 8.61
CA LEU A 100 4.02 4.23 9.69
C LEU A 100 5.40 3.73 9.24
N ILE A 101 5.47 3.10 8.06
CA ILE A 101 6.74 2.60 7.50
C ILE A 101 7.70 3.77 7.23
N LEU A 102 7.25 4.83 6.57
CA LEU A 102 8.08 5.98 6.21
C LEU A 102 8.58 6.78 7.42
N THR A 103 7.79 6.81 8.50
CA THR A 103 8.16 7.46 9.76
C THR A 103 9.04 6.61 10.66
N GLY A 104 9.38 5.38 10.26
CA GLY A 104 10.22 4.47 11.06
C GLY A 104 9.49 3.85 12.25
N LYS A 105 8.15 3.83 12.24
CA LYS A 105 7.32 3.23 13.29
C LYS A 105 7.10 1.73 13.11
N VAL A 106 7.87 1.11 12.23
CA VAL A 106 7.77 -0.32 11.90
C VAL A 106 9.19 -0.88 11.85
N GLN A 107 9.39 -1.98 12.57
CA GLN A 107 10.62 -2.77 12.53
C GLN A 107 10.31 -4.20 12.11
N ILE A 108 11.30 -4.85 11.48
CA ILE A 108 11.24 -6.25 11.10
C ILE A 108 12.47 -6.93 11.65
N ASN A 109 12.29 -8.02 12.38
CA ASN A 109 13.35 -8.80 13.02
C ASN A 109 14.30 -7.89 13.83
N ASP A 110 13.72 -6.99 14.63
CA ASP A 110 14.41 -5.96 15.43
C ASP A 110 15.28 -4.98 14.62
N GLN A 111 15.08 -4.88 13.31
CA GLN A 111 15.81 -3.99 12.40
C GLN A 111 14.90 -2.93 11.77
N ASP A 112 15.46 -1.72 11.60
CA ASP A 112 14.80 -0.63 10.90
C ASP A 112 14.79 -0.89 9.39
N ILE A 113 13.62 -0.72 8.77
CA ILE A 113 13.46 -0.91 7.33
C ILE A 113 13.96 0.34 6.60
N PRO A 114 14.77 0.20 5.52
CA PRO A 114 15.14 1.34 4.71
C PRO A 114 13.91 2.00 4.08
N LYS A 115 13.73 3.31 4.34
CA LYS A 115 12.55 4.11 3.95
C LYS A 115 12.16 4.06 2.46
N LYS A 116 13.08 3.66 1.58
CA LYS A 116 12.88 3.61 0.11
C LYS A 116 12.59 2.21 -0.43
N ALA A 117 12.75 1.15 0.38
CA ALA A 117 12.59 -0.21 -0.10
C ALA A 117 11.17 -0.73 0.16
N ALA A 118 10.55 -1.32 -0.87
CA ALA A 118 9.37 -2.14 -0.66
C ALA A 118 9.81 -3.47 -0.04
N HIS A 119 9.47 -3.70 1.22
CA HIS A 119 9.71 -4.97 1.89
C HIS A 119 8.58 -5.97 1.61
N TYR A 120 8.96 -7.21 1.30
CA TYR A 120 8.04 -8.33 1.11
C TYR A 120 8.20 -9.30 2.26
N VAL A 121 7.12 -9.58 2.98
CA VAL A 121 7.15 -10.45 4.16
C VAL A 121 7.47 -11.90 3.79
N GLN A 122 8.29 -12.53 4.61
CA GLN A 122 8.67 -13.94 4.56
C GLN A 122 8.08 -14.69 5.76
N GLU A 123 8.15 -16.02 5.70
CA GLU A 123 7.80 -16.87 6.84
C GLU A 123 8.79 -16.63 7.99
N ASN A 124 8.30 -16.71 9.23
CA ASN A 124 9.03 -16.44 10.46
C ASN A 124 9.49 -14.98 10.66
N ASP A 125 9.09 -14.05 9.79
CA ASP A 125 9.33 -12.63 10.05
C ASP A 125 8.56 -12.17 11.29
N VAL A 126 9.27 -11.48 12.18
CA VAL A 126 8.71 -10.78 13.34
C VAL A 126 8.61 -9.30 13.01
N ILE A 127 7.40 -8.77 12.99
CA ILE A 127 7.11 -7.39 12.61
C ILE A 127 6.54 -6.68 13.82
N ASP A 128 7.17 -5.59 14.22
CA ASP A 128 6.68 -4.74 15.30
C ASP A 128 6.21 -3.39 14.76
N ILE A 129 4.99 -3.02 15.16
CA ILE A 129 4.39 -1.73 14.84
C ILE A 129 4.31 -0.91 16.12
N TRP A 130 5.07 0.19 16.16
CA TRP A 130 5.12 1.08 17.31
C TRP A 130 3.77 1.78 17.52
N LYS A 131 3.25 1.78 18.76
CA LYS A 131 2.03 2.51 19.12
C LYS A 131 2.31 3.76 19.93
N GLN A 132 2.97 3.59 21.08
CA GLN A 132 3.19 4.64 22.08
C GLN A 132 4.31 4.26 23.06
N PRO A 133 4.97 5.23 23.70
CA PRO A 133 5.83 4.93 24.84
C PRO A 133 4.98 4.41 26.02
N VAL A 134 5.55 3.56 26.86
CA VAL A 134 4.86 3.08 28.06
C VAL A 134 4.67 4.24 29.05
N GLU A 135 3.45 4.41 29.56
CA GLU A 135 3.14 5.43 30.54
C GLU A 135 4.01 5.26 31.80
N GLY A 136 4.70 6.33 32.21
CA GLY A 136 5.63 6.30 33.34
C GLY A 136 7.02 5.71 33.03
N ASN A 137 7.25 5.11 31.86
CA ASN A 137 8.58 4.63 31.46
C ASN A 137 8.83 4.75 29.96
N THR A 138 9.43 5.87 29.54
CA THR A 138 9.75 6.15 28.13
C THR A 138 10.81 5.23 27.53
N LYS A 139 11.53 4.46 28.37
CA LYS A 139 12.51 3.46 27.89
C LYS A 139 11.86 2.29 27.18
N PHE A 140 10.58 2.01 27.46
CA PHE A 140 9.82 0.95 26.80
C PHE A 140 8.74 1.54 25.91
N ALA A 141 8.39 0.80 24.86
CA ALA A 141 7.27 1.10 23.99
C ALA A 141 6.25 -0.02 24.04
N GLU A 142 4.99 0.34 23.91
CA GLU A 142 3.91 -0.58 23.59
C GLU A 142 3.81 -0.71 22.07
N VAL A 143 3.80 -1.94 21.59
CA VAL A 143 3.82 -2.27 20.16
C VAL A 143 2.81 -3.35 19.83
N HIS A 144 2.40 -3.36 18.56
CA HIS A 144 1.62 -4.44 17.99
C HIS A 144 2.58 -5.38 17.27
N ARG A 145 2.89 -6.52 17.91
CA ARG A 145 3.79 -7.54 17.36
C ARG A 145 3.03 -8.55 16.51
N ILE A 146 3.61 -8.90 15.38
CA ILE A 146 3.09 -9.83 14.39
C ILE A 146 4.21 -10.82 14.06
N GLU A 147 3.92 -12.12 14.11
CA GLU A 147 4.84 -13.16 13.67
C GLU A 147 4.19 -13.91 12.51
N ILE A 148 4.88 -13.96 11.37
CA ILE A 148 4.38 -14.69 10.20
C ILE A 148 4.64 -16.18 10.38
N ILE A 149 3.58 -16.98 10.36
CA ILE A 149 3.71 -18.44 10.48
C ILE A 149 4.00 -19.03 9.09
N ASN A 150 3.09 -18.79 8.14
CA ASN A 150 3.22 -19.20 6.75
C ASN A 150 2.24 -18.41 5.87
N TYR A 151 2.30 -18.60 4.56
CA TYR A 151 1.34 -18.03 3.63
C TYR A 151 1.02 -18.97 2.47
N ALA A 152 -0.23 -18.90 1.99
CA ALA A 152 -0.66 -19.63 0.80
C ALA A 152 -1.04 -18.64 -0.31
N LEU A 153 -0.57 -18.89 -1.54
CA LEU A 153 -1.04 -18.19 -2.72
C LEU A 153 -2.40 -18.76 -3.14
N THR A 154 -3.34 -17.87 -3.40
CA THR A 154 -4.72 -18.14 -3.81
C THR A 154 -5.04 -17.36 -5.08
N GLU A 155 -6.14 -17.67 -5.75
CA GLU A 155 -6.60 -16.93 -6.93
C GLU A 155 -6.81 -15.42 -6.67
N GLN A 156 -7.12 -15.05 -5.42
CA GLN A 156 -7.42 -13.67 -5.03
C GLN A 156 -6.24 -12.95 -4.35
N GLY A 157 -5.05 -13.55 -4.32
CA GLY A 157 -3.86 -13.03 -3.64
C GLY A 157 -3.28 -14.01 -2.63
N TYR A 158 -2.90 -13.55 -1.45
CA TYR A 158 -2.29 -14.34 -0.39
C TYR A 158 -3.19 -14.43 0.84
N ASP A 159 -3.29 -15.63 1.40
CA ASP A 159 -3.83 -15.87 2.73
C ASP A 159 -2.63 -16.09 3.67
N ILE A 160 -2.32 -15.07 4.48
CA ILE A 160 -1.16 -15.05 5.38
C ILE A 160 -1.61 -15.43 6.79
N ASN A 161 -1.04 -16.49 7.34
CA ASN A 161 -1.30 -16.92 8.70
C ASN A 161 -0.28 -16.30 9.64
N LEU A 162 -0.75 -15.69 10.72
CA LEU A 162 0.11 -14.97 11.65
C LEU A 162 -0.36 -15.12 13.10
N LYS A 163 0.61 -14.97 14.02
CA LYS A 163 0.35 -14.71 15.43
C LYS A 163 0.34 -13.20 15.64
N SER A 164 -0.53 -12.72 16.51
CA SER A 164 -0.67 -11.30 16.78
C SER A 164 -0.81 -11.01 18.28
N TRP A 165 0.11 -10.19 18.78
CA TRP A 165 0.06 -9.61 20.11
C TRP A 165 -0.28 -8.14 19.96
N LYS A 166 -1.50 -7.77 20.39
CA LYS A 166 -1.93 -6.37 20.27
C LYS A 166 -1.11 -5.46 21.17
N ASN A 167 -0.79 -5.89 22.38
CA ASN A 167 -0.09 -5.08 23.38
C ASN A 167 1.15 -5.86 23.79
N PHE A 168 2.27 -5.60 23.14
CA PHE A 168 3.56 -6.21 23.41
C PHE A 168 4.54 -5.13 23.87
N TYR A 169 5.44 -5.45 24.79
CA TYR A 169 6.38 -4.48 25.36
C TYR A 169 7.81 -4.76 24.90
N VAL A 170 8.48 -3.70 24.49
CA VAL A 170 9.82 -3.74 23.88
C VAL A 170 10.61 -2.51 24.27
N GLN A 171 11.93 -2.58 24.13
CA GLN A 171 12.77 -1.40 24.25
C GLN A 171 12.32 -0.35 23.23
N ASN A 172 12.17 0.90 23.65
CA ASN A 172 11.69 1.96 22.78
C ASN A 172 12.74 2.36 21.74
N TRP A 173 12.66 1.81 20.53
CA TRP A 173 13.54 2.17 19.40
C TRP A 173 13.10 3.43 18.66
N CYS A 174 11.86 3.89 18.87
CA CYS A 174 11.33 5.06 18.16
C CYS A 174 11.84 6.37 18.82
N ASP A 175 12.34 6.30 20.04
CA ASP A 175 12.91 7.42 20.81
C ASP A 175 14.44 7.47 20.74
N LYS A 176 15.02 7.00 19.63
CA LYS A 176 16.46 7.16 19.32
C LYS A 176 16.74 8.64 19.04
N ASN A 177 16.87 9.44 20.10
CA ASN A 177 17.57 10.73 20.09
C ASN A 177 19.06 10.51 20.42
#